data_AF-A0A834IBQ0-F1
#
_entry.id   AF-A0A834IBQ0-F1
#
_cell.length_a   1.000
_cell.length_b   1.000
_cell.length_c   1.000
_cell.angle_alpha   90.00
_cell.angle_beta   90.00
_cell.angle_gamma   90.00
#
_symmetry.space_group_name_H-M   'P 1'
#
loop_
_entity.id
_entity.type
_entity.pdbx_description
1 polymer ?
#
loop_
_entity_poly.entity_id
_entity_poly.type
_entity_poly.pdbx_seq_one_letter_code
_entity_poly.pdbx_strand_id
1 'polypeptide(L)' 'QAEFIVAKHRNGGLDNIRLKFIGKYGKFDNLDTDSFSFDEIPSRMNADEENFVKHLPSGQDVFGATDDDDLPF' A
#
# COMPACT_ATOMS: atom_id res chain seq x y z
N GLN A 1 -7.17 13.74 -24.22
CA GLN A 1 -6.65 14.63 -23.16
C GLN A 1 -7.22 16.03 -23.39
N ALA A 2 -7.49 16.79 -22.32
CA ALA A 2 -8.05 18.14 -22.42
C ALA A 2 -7.39 19.09 -21.40
N GLU A 3 -7.44 20.38 -21.67
CA GLU A 3 -6.87 21.45 -20.83
C GLU A 3 -7.96 22.44 -20.45
N PHE A 4 -8.02 22.78 -19.16
CA PHE A 4 -8.93 23.77 -18.60
C PHE A 4 -8.12 25.00 -18.21
N ILE A 5 -8.49 26.15 -18.78
CA ILE A 5 -7.88 27.43 -18.49
C ILE A 5 -8.72 28.14 -17.44
N VAL A 6 -8.14 28.40 -16.27
CA VAL A 6 -8.79 29.23 -15.26
C VAL A 6 -8.61 30.69 -15.64
N ALA A 7 -9.56 31.22 -16.39
CA ALA A 7 -9.50 32.62 -16.86
C ALA A 7 -9.70 33.66 -15.75
N LYS A 8 -10.37 33.26 -14.65
CA LYS A 8 -10.57 34.11 -13.48
C LYS A 8 -10.68 33.28 -12.21
N HIS A 9 -9.97 33.69 -11.17
CA HIS A 9 -10.10 33.15 -9.82
C HIS A 9 -10.10 34.30 -8.81
N ARG A 10 -11.18 34.46 -8.02
CA ARG A 10 -11.36 35.63 -7.13
C ARG A 10 -10.22 35.76 -6.10
N ASN A 11 -9.77 34.62 -5.56
CA ASN A 11 -8.89 34.55 -4.39
C ASN A 11 -7.77 33.50 -4.56
N GLY A 12 -7.13 33.42 -5.72
CA GLY A 12 -6.21 32.30 -6.01
C GLY A 12 -5.66 32.34 -7.43
N GLY A 13 -4.83 31.35 -7.77
CA GLY A 13 -4.03 31.37 -8.98
C GLY A 13 -4.84 31.21 -10.28
N LEU A 14 -4.32 31.81 -11.35
CA LEU A 14 -4.74 31.54 -12.73
C LEU A 14 -3.80 30.46 -13.28
N ASP A 15 -4.11 29.21 -12.98
CA ASP A 15 -3.31 28.06 -13.40
C ASP A 15 -4.06 27.22 -14.44
N ASN A 16 -3.31 26.45 -15.23
CA ASN A 16 -3.87 25.55 -16.23
C ASN A 16 -3.99 24.14 -15.66
N ILE A 17 -5.19 23.57 -15.75
CA ILE A 17 -5.50 22.25 -15.19
C ILE A 17 -5.61 21.25 -16.34
N ARG A 18 -4.79 20.20 -16.31
CA ARG A 18 -4.84 19.09 -17.28
C ARG A 18 -5.75 17.99 -16.77
N LEU A 19 -6.73 17.58 -17.58
CA LEU A 19 -7.70 16.53 -17.25
C LEU A 19 -7.79 15.48 -18.36
N LYS A 20 -8.29 14.29 -18.00
CA LYS A 20 -8.59 13.21 -18.93
C LYS A 20 -10.03 13.36 -19.43
N PHE A 21 -10.22 13.51 -20.74
CA PHE A 21 -11.56 13.52 -21.34
C PHE A 21 -11.96 12.09 -21.76
N ILE A 22 -13.10 11.61 -21.24
CA ILE A 22 -13.69 10.31 -21.54
C ILE A 22 -14.90 10.52 -22.47
N GLY A 23 -14.64 10.49 -23.77
CA GLY A 23 -15.63 10.85 -24.81
C GLY A 23 -16.95 10.09 -24.76
N LYS A 24 -16.92 8.78 -24.45
CA LYS A 24 -18.12 7.93 -24.35
C LYS A 24 -19.14 8.38 -23.30
N TYR A 25 -18.73 9.17 -22.32
CA TYR A 25 -19.61 9.67 -21.26
C TYR A 25 -19.68 11.21 -21.25
N GLY A 26 -18.96 11.89 -22.15
CA GLY A 26 -18.77 13.34 -22.06
C GLY A 26 -18.19 13.79 -20.72
N LYS A 27 -17.42 12.93 -20.04
CA LYS A 27 -16.94 13.14 -18.67
C LYS A 27 -15.48 13.59 -18.68
N PHE A 28 -15.14 14.53 -17.79
CA PHE A 28 -13.75 14.81 -17.42
C PHE A 28 -13.41 14.06 -16.14
N ASP A 29 -12.22 13.45 -16.11
CA ASP A 29 -11.67 12.74 -14.96
C ASP A 29 -10.29 13.29 -14.60
N ASN A 30 -9.84 13.00 -13.38
CA ASN A 30 -8.50 13.37 -12.95
C ASN A 30 -7.45 12.72 -13.86
N LEU A 31 -6.32 13.41 -14.06
CA LEU A 31 -5.16 12.78 -14.66
C LEU A 31 -4.58 11.83 -13.61
N ASP A 32 -4.60 10.53 -13.89
CA ASP A 32 -3.81 9.56 -13.14
C ASP A 32 -2.35 9.96 -13.33
N THR A 33 -1.85 10.76 -12.41
CA THR A 33 -0.43 11.06 -12.32
C THR A 33 0.13 9.85 -11.60
N ASP A 34 1.03 9.10 -12.25
CA ASP A 34 1.65 7.86 -11.76
C ASP A 34 2.52 8.09 -10.50
N SER A 35 1.99 8.77 -9.47
CA SER A 35 2.68 9.14 -8.24
C SER A 35 2.43 8.16 -7.10
N PHE A 36 1.84 7.00 -7.38
CA PHE A 36 1.78 5.90 -6.43
C PHE A 36 2.15 4.57 -7.10
N SER A 37 3.30 4.53 -7.79
CA SER A 37 4.12 3.31 -7.78
C SER A 37 4.76 3.13 -6.38
N PHE A 38 3.91 3.13 -5.35
CA PHE A 38 4.24 2.62 -4.03
C PHE A 38 3.66 1.19 -3.98
N ASP A 39 4.05 0.36 -4.95
CA ASP A 39 3.50 -1.00 -5.03
C ASP A 39 3.88 -1.84 -3.81
N GLU A 40 4.84 -1.42 -2.98
CA GLU A 40 5.00 -1.92 -1.62
C GLU A 40 6.05 -1.07 -0.87
N ILE A 41 5.68 -0.43 0.24
CA ILE A 41 6.67 0.01 1.24
C ILE A 41 6.81 -1.17 2.22
N PRO A 42 7.89 -1.97 2.16
CA PRO A 42 8.08 -3.04 3.12
C PRO A 42 8.23 -2.43 4.52
N SER A 43 7.54 -3.02 5.50
CA SER A 43 7.70 -2.66 6.90
C SER A 43 9.17 -2.78 7.31
N ARG A 44 9.79 -1.71 7.83
CA ARG A 44 11.16 -1.77 8.36
C ARG A 44 11.35 -2.76 9.51
N MET A 45 10.26 -3.19 10.13
CA MET A 45 10.25 -4.24 11.16
C MET A 45 10.66 -5.61 10.61
N ASN A 46 10.51 -5.82 9.30
CA ASN A 46 10.74 -7.09 8.62
C ASN A 46 11.98 -7.04 7.72
N ALA A 47 12.77 -5.97 7.77
CA ALA A 47 13.93 -5.77 6.90
C ALA A 47 15.01 -6.85 7.07
N ASP A 48 15.05 -7.48 8.25
CA ASP A 48 16.03 -8.52 8.63
C ASP A 48 15.36 -9.89 8.88
N GLU A 49 14.22 -10.20 8.23
CA GLU A 49 13.43 -11.43 8.43
C GLU A 49 14.24 -12.74 8.30
N GLU A 50 15.34 -12.72 7.54
CA GLU A 50 16.28 -13.84 7.41
C GLU A 50 16.88 -14.31 8.75
N ASN A 51 16.83 -13.50 9.82
CA ASN A 51 17.37 -13.86 11.13
C ASN A 51 16.32 -14.14 12.21
N PHE A 52 15.04 -13.81 12.00
CA PHE A 52 14.02 -14.01 13.03
C PHE A 52 13.78 -15.50 13.32
N VAL A 53 13.78 -16.33 12.28
CA VAL A 53 13.52 -17.78 12.41
C VAL A 53 14.75 -18.61 12.78
N LYS A 54 15.97 -18.04 12.70
CA LYS A 54 17.22 -18.78 12.95
C LYS A 54 17.48 -19.08 14.43
N HIS A 55 16.84 -18.36 15.34
CA HIS A 55 17.06 -18.47 16.78
C HIS A 55 15.79 -18.82 17.56
N LEU A 56 14.77 -19.35 16.90
CA LEU A 56 13.56 -19.80 17.60
C LEU A 56 13.91 -21.06 18.42
N PRO A 57 13.55 -21.10 19.72
CA PRO A 57 13.65 -22.32 20.51
C PRO A 57 12.79 -23.42 19.89
N SER A 58 13.16 -24.69 20.10
CA SER A 58 12.35 -25.79 19.61
C SER A 58 10.99 -25.79 20.33
N GLY A 59 9.95 -26.29 19.67
CA GLY A 59 8.61 -26.35 20.28
C GLY A 59 8.60 -27.12 21.62
N GLN A 60 9.47 -28.12 21.76
CA GLN A 60 9.63 -28.89 22.99
C GLN A 60 10.28 -28.07 24.12
N ASP A 61 11.17 -27.12 23.82
CA ASP A 61 11.75 -26.22 24.82
C ASP A 61 10.72 -25.22 25.36
N VAL A 62 9.70 -24.87 24.55
CA VAL A 62 8.67 -23.87 24.89
C VAL A 62 7.46 -24.49 25.55
N PHE A 63 6.96 -25.60 24.98
CA PHE A 63 5.70 -26.22 25.40
C PHE A 63 5.91 -27.49 26.23
N GLY A 64 7.16 -27.92 26.41
CA GLY A 64 7.49 -29.21 27.02
C GLY A 64 7.30 -30.37 26.03
N ALA A 65 7.94 -31.49 26.30
CA ALA A 65 7.56 -32.74 25.65
C ALA A 65 6.21 -33.18 26.24
N THR A 66 5.20 -33.33 25.39
CA THR A 66 3.96 -34.00 25.80
C THR A 66 4.27 -35.49 25.86
N ASP A 67 4.31 -36.04 27.07
CA ASP A 67 4.23 -37.48 27.24
C ASP A 67 2.80 -37.88 26.81
N ASP A 68 2.69 -38.86 25.89
CA ASP A 68 1.41 -39.32 25.32
C ASP A 68 0.39 -39.80 26.39
N ASP A 69 0.85 -39.97 27.65
CA ASP A 69 0.06 -40.35 28.82
C ASP A 69 -0.83 -39.23 29.38
N ASP A 70 -0.57 -37.95 29.06
CA ASP A 70 -1.30 -36.79 29.60
C ASP A 70 -2.34 -36.19 28.62
N LEU A 71 -2.55 -36.80 27.45
CA LEU A 71 -3.58 -36.38 26.49
C LEU A 71 -4.90 -37.14 26.73
N PRO A 72 -6.02 -36.45 27.02
CA PRO A 72 -7.32 -37.11 27.13
C PRO A 72 -7.76 -37.61 25.77
N PHE A 73 -8.23 -38.87 25.73
CA PHE A 73 -8.86 -39.52 24.58
C PHE A 73 -10.20 -38.90 24.18
#